data_AF-A0A7J5F1W5-F1
#
_entry.id   AF-A0A7J5F1W5-F1
#
_cell.length_a   1.000
_cell.length_b   1.000
_cell.length_c   1.000
_cell.angle_alpha   90.00
_cell.angle_beta   90.00
_cell.angle_gamma   90.00
#
_symmetry.space_group_name_H-M   'P 1'
#
loop_
_entity.id
_entity.type
_entity.pdbx_description
1 polymer ?
#
loop_
_entity_poly.entity_id
_entity_poly.type
_entity_poly.pdbx_seq_one_letter_code
_entity_poly.pdbx_strand_id
1 'polypeptide(L)'
;MVRLTIEPADRHGPAAVRQWHDGTRPLSDALVYVVNAILGRRHLVDWIALLERKEDLPLPDGLASSPVRDHFDEYEHLATNWEALTGNRPDLRDCYFVGTTFTADNLVIPRAAFIDLIKQMSALDASVQAGEIEARIDESMPVPLPLAPSKDATKPWNDSEWQELEEKARQLDVNDPLTDELADPERSVLIARQRGELFDWLEVAWLRTSRGKDDMPARCRELGLSTLLAYDAATDAMLAYLHDPERISIVGTPVPATPYRGEVSVDVFRLPVPAHPPEMTFHAWLARCEAVFIRERGGPEKGAGDLFTRIVGHRVRLRYRLESPDHLMLWRVELV
;
A
#
# COMPACT_ATOMS: atom_id res chain seq x y z
N MET A 1 3.83 -4.72 8.02
CA MET A 1 5.03 -5.58 7.96
C MET A 1 5.07 -6.43 9.23
N VAL A 2 5.05 -7.76 9.13
CA VAL A 2 5.13 -8.67 10.31
C VAL A 2 6.59 -8.92 10.63
N ARG A 3 7.01 -8.68 11.87
CA ARG A 3 8.26 -9.21 12.39
C ARG A 3 7.97 -10.57 13.03
N LEU A 4 8.44 -11.63 12.39
CA LEU A 4 8.31 -12.98 12.92
C LEU A 4 9.52 -13.24 13.83
N THR A 5 9.28 -13.25 15.15
CA THR A 5 10.33 -13.58 16.12
C THR A 5 10.23 -15.08 16.41
N ILE A 6 11.29 -15.80 16.07
CA ILE A 6 11.41 -17.24 16.28
C ILE A 6 12.27 -17.43 17.53
N GLU A 7 11.64 -17.81 18.64
CA GLU A 7 12.34 -18.18 19.87
C GLU A 7 12.25 -19.70 20.10
N PRO A 8 13.34 -20.38 20.51
CA PRO A 8 13.28 -21.76 20.97
C PRO A 8 12.38 -21.86 22.21
N ALA A 9 11.48 -22.86 22.26
CA ALA A 9 10.54 -23.04 23.36
C ALA A 9 11.20 -23.18 24.75
N ASP A 10 12.46 -23.60 24.79
CA ASP A 10 13.24 -23.81 26.01
C ASP A 10 14.57 -23.04 25.98
N ARG A 11 14.59 -21.77 26.41
CA ARG A 11 15.63 -21.15 27.28
C ARG A 11 15.62 -19.62 27.23
N HIS A 12 15.65 -19.03 28.43
CA HIS A 12 16.20 -17.70 28.67
C HIS A 12 17.67 -17.63 28.22
N GLY A 13 17.94 -16.99 27.07
CA GLY A 13 19.29 -16.67 26.60
C GLY A 13 19.25 -16.00 25.22
N PRO A 14 20.08 -14.96 24.95
CA PRO A 14 19.87 -14.09 23.81
C PRO A 14 20.40 -14.74 22.52
N ALA A 15 19.49 -15.25 21.68
CA ALA A 15 19.79 -15.51 20.28
C ALA A 15 19.68 -14.20 19.51
N ALA A 16 20.78 -13.78 18.90
CA ALA A 16 20.90 -12.53 18.16
C ALA A 16 19.96 -12.51 16.94
N VAL A 17 18.85 -11.80 17.07
CA VAL A 17 17.99 -11.41 15.95
C VAL A 17 18.72 -10.31 15.18
N ARG A 18 19.24 -10.62 13.99
CA ARG A 18 19.71 -9.58 13.06
C ARG A 18 18.50 -8.76 12.60
N GLN A 19 18.49 -7.47 12.94
CA GLN A 19 17.51 -6.51 12.44
C GLN A 19 17.67 -6.34 10.92
N TRP A 20 16.58 -6.56 10.18
CA TRP A 20 16.44 -6.17 8.78
C TRP A 20 15.50 -4.98 8.73
N HIS A 21 15.99 -3.79 9.08
CA HIS A 21 15.22 -2.56 8.98
C HIS A 21 16.10 -1.46 8.40
N ASP A 22 15.87 -1.14 7.14
CA ASP A 22 16.03 0.22 6.63
C ASP A 22 14.99 0.40 5.51
N GLY A 23 14.14 1.42 5.63
CA GLY A 23 13.04 1.73 4.71
C GLY A 23 13.51 2.22 3.33
N THR A 24 14.69 1.75 2.91
CA THR A 24 15.40 2.12 1.68
C THR A 24 15.39 0.99 0.65
N ARG A 25 14.67 -0.11 0.90
CA ARG A 25 14.68 -1.31 0.05
C ARG A 25 13.28 -1.82 -0.29
N PRO A 26 12.64 -1.26 -1.34
CA PRO A 26 11.31 -1.70 -1.81
C PRO A 26 11.22 -3.21 -2.08
N LEU A 27 12.36 -3.82 -2.41
CA LEU A 27 12.50 -5.25 -2.64
C LEU A 27 12.23 -6.14 -1.42
N SER A 28 12.55 -5.68 -0.19
CA SER A 28 12.25 -6.45 1.02
C SER A 28 10.76 -6.51 1.31
N ASP A 29 10.01 -5.49 0.91
CA ASP A 29 8.57 -5.42 1.17
C ASP A 29 7.79 -6.37 0.27
N ALA A 30 8.18 -6.46 -1.01
CA ALA A 30 7.64 -7.45 -1.94
C ALA A 30 7.94 -8.89 -1.49
N LEU A 31 9.16 -9.17 -1.00
CA LEU A 31 9.52 -10.48 -0.42
C LEU A 31 8.70 -10.80 0.84
N VAL A 32 8.53 -9.84 1.73
CA VAL A 32 7.68 -10.00 2.93
C VAL A 32 6.24 -10.30 2.53
N TYR A 33 5.73 -9.67 1.47
CA TYR A 33 4.39 -9.94 0.97
C TYR A 33 4.25 -11.37 0.43
N VAL A 34 5.23 -11.83 -0.36
CA VAL A 34 5.28 -13.22 -0.86
C VAL A 34 5.33 -14.22 0.30
N VAL A 35 6.17 -13.96 1.31
CA VAL A 35 6.27 -14.80 2.52
C VAL A 35 4.94 -14.84 3.27
N ASN A 36 4.25 -13.72 3.44
CA ASN A 36 2.95 -13.68 4.11
C ASN A 36 1.88 -14.44 3.33
N ALA A 37 1.88 -14.36 2.00
CA ALA A 37 0.95 -15.12 1.16
C ALA A 37 1.18 -16.64 1.25
N ILE A 38 2.45 -17.06 1.39
CA ILE A 38 2.85 -18.45 1.61
C ILE A 38 2.40 -18.93 3.00
N LEU A 39 2.62 -18.13 4.05
CA LEU A 39 2.25 -18.46 5.44
C LEU A 39 0.76 -18.73 5.65
N GLY A 40 -0.12 -18.10 4.86
CA GLY A 40 -1.57 -18.21 5.05
C GLY A 40 -2.21 -19.51 4.53
N ARG A 41 -1.48 -20.49 4.01
CA ARG A 41 -2.07 -21.59 3.20
C ARG A 41 -1.57 -22.99 3.57
N ARG A 42 -2.50 -23.96 3.56
CA ARG A 42 -2.29 -25.39 3.87
C ARG A 42 -1.79 -26.27 2.70
N HIS A 43 -1.42 -25.70 1.55
CA HIS A 43 -1.15 -26.43 0.29
C HIS A 43 0.25 -26.19 -0.30
N LEU A 44 1.26 -25.97 0.55
CA LEU A 44 2.63 -25.62 0.11
C LEU A 44 3.32 -26.73 -0.70
N VAL A 45 2.98 -28.00 -0.44
CA VAL A 45 3.53 -29.16 -1.18
C VAL A 45 3.11 -29.13 -2.65
N ASP A 46 1.87 -28.71 -2.94
CA ASP A 46 1.36 -28.62 -4.30
C ASP A 46 2.07 -27.52 -5.10
N TRP A 47 2.52 -26.45 -4.43
CA TRP A 47 3.22 -25.33 -5.05
C TRP A 47 4.64 -25.69 -5.49
N ILE A 48 5.37 -26.47 -4.70
CA ILE A 48 6.71 -26.95 -5.11
C ILE A 48 6.59 -27.77 -6.40
N ALA A 49 5.60 -28.67 -6.47
CA ALA A 49 5.38 -29.49 -7.66
C ALA A 49 5.01 -28.64 -8.89
N LEU A 50 4.23 -27.56 -8.72
CA LEU A 50 3.92 -26.60 -9.78
C LEU A 50 5.18 -25.83 -10.23
N LEU A 51 5.98 -25.34 -9.28
CA LEU A 51 7.23 -24.64 -9.57
C LEU A 51 8.19 -25.52 -10.37
N GLU A 52 8.37 -26.77 -9.95
CA GLU A 52 9.22 -27.76 -10.62
C GLU A 52 8.79 -28.02 -12.07
N ARG A 53 7.48 -28.02 -12.34
CA ARG A 53 6.92 -28.18 -13.70
C ARG A 53 6.95 -26.89 -14.54
N LYS A 54 7.44 -25.77 -14.00
CA LYS A 54 7.41 -24.45 -14.64
C LYS A 54 5.96 -24.00 -14.97
N GLU A 55 5.03 -24.32 -14.07
CA GLU A 55 3.62 -23.96 -14.19
C GLU A 55 3.32 -22.67 -13.41
N ASP A 56 2.30 -21.96 -13.86
CA ASP A 56 1.81 -20.76 -13.17
C ASP A 56 1.33 -21.12 -11.77
N LEU A 57 1.66 -20.30 -10.78
CA LEU A 57 1.21 -20.52 -9.41
C LEU A 57 -0.15 -19.85 -9.20
N PRO A 58 -1.15 -20.56 -8.65
CA PRO A 58 -2.42 -19.97 -8.26
C PRO A 58 -2.23 -19.19 -6.94
N LEU A 59 -1.50 -18.06 -7.02
CA LEU A 59 -1.33 -17.15 -5.91
C LEU A 59 -2.67 -16.44 -5.57
N PRO A 60 -2.86 -16.00 -4.32
CA PRO A 60 -4.05 -15.24 -3.93
C PRO A 60 -4.23 -13.97 -4.77
N ASP A 61 -5.48 -13.47 -4.81
CA ASP A 61 -5.82 -12.22 -5.52
C ASP A 61 -4.87 -11.08 -5.15
N GLY A 62 -4.30 -10.46 -6.18
CA GLY A 62 -3.32 -9.37 -6.03
C GLY A 62 -1.86 -9.80 -6.03
N LEU A 63 -1.58 -11.10 -6.08
CA LEU A 63 -0.27 -11.65 -6.45
C LEU A 63 -0.40 -12.39 -7.78
N ALA A 64 0.48 -12.07 -8.72
CA ALA A 64 0.66 -12.85 -9.93
C ALA A 64 2.01 -13.53 -9.86
N SER A 65 2.05 -14.86 -10.03
CA SER A 65 3.31 -15.54 -10.28
C SER A 65 3.22 -16.45 -11.48
N SER A 66 4.14 -16.20 -12.41
CA SER A 66 4.29 -16.94 -13.65
C SER A 66 5.78 -17.16 -13.92
N PRO A 67 6.15 -18.25 -14.61
CA PRO A 67 7.48 -18.38 -15.14
C PRO A 67 7.74 -17.19 -16.07
N VAL A 68 8.96 -16.65 -16.05
CA VAL A 68 9.37 -15.67 -17.06
C VAL A 68 9.40 -16.39 -18.42
N ARG A 69 8.47 -16.03 -19.31
CA ARG A 69 8.29 -16.64 -20.65
C ARG A 69 8.47 -15.57 -21.71
N ASP A 70 9.38 -15.81 -22.64
CA ASP A 70 9.70 -14.90 -23.75
C ASP A 70 10.01 -13.48 -23.27
N HIS A 71 10.31 -12.54 -24.18
CA HIS A 71 10.50 -11.12 -23.84
C HIS A 71 11.45 -10.82 -22.66
N PHE A 72 12.58 -11.54 -22.55
CA PHE A 72 13.54 -11.42 -21.43
C PHE A 72 14.01 -9.99 -21.16
N ASP A 73 14.13 -9.18 -22.22
CA ASP A 73 14.52 -7.77 -22.15
C ASP A 73 13.60 -6.94 -21.23
N GLU A 74 12.32 -7.30 -21.11
CA GLU A 74 11.36 -6.62 -20.24
C GLU A 74 11.66 -6.88 -18.74
N TYR A 75 12.32 -7.98 -18.43
CA TYR A 75 12.61 -8.42 -17.06
C TYR A 75 14.04 -8.09 -16.60
N GLU A 76 14.88 -7.54 -17.47
CA GLU A 76 16.30 -7.23 -17.17
C GLU A 76 16.46 -6.22 -16.03
N HIS A 77 15.56 -5.25 -15.93
CA HIS A 77 15.56 -4.29 -14.82
C HIS A 77 15.25 -4.99 -13.48
N LEU A 78 14.39 -6.02 -13.48
CA LEU A 78 14.08 -6.83 -12.29
C LEU A 78 15.21 -7.80 -11.93
N ALA A 79 15.93 -8.33 -12.92
CA ALA A 79 17.14 -9.13 -12.69
C ALA A 79 18.22 -8.32 -11.97
N THR A 80 18.36 -7.03 -12.32
CA THR A 80 19.29 -6.10 -11.67
C THR A 80 18.94 -5.91 -10.19
N ASN A 81 17.64 -5.85 -9.87
CA ASN A 81 17.18 -5.76 -8.48
C ASN A 81 17.54 -7.02 -7.67
N TRP A 82 17.36 -8.20 -8.26
CA TRP A 82 17.77 -9.46 -7.63
C TRP A 82 19.29 -9.56 -7.44
N GLU A 83 20.06 -9.14 -8.44
CA GLU A 83 21.53 -9.09 -8.38
C GLU A 83 22.00 -8.15 -7.27
N ALA A 84 21.39 -6.97 -7.13
CA ALA A 84 21.70 -6.03 -6.06
C ALA A 84 21.42 -6.62 -4.67
N LEU A 85 20.39 -7.47 -4.53
CA LEU A 85 20.03 -8.10 -3.26
C LEU A 85 20.95 -9.26 -2.89
N THR A 86 21.25 -10.12 -3.85
CA THR A 86 21.88 -11.43 -3.60
C THR A 86 23.34 -11.50 -4.03
N GLY A 87 23.83 -10.48 -4.73
CA GLY A 87 25.14 -10.47 -5.39
C GLY A 87 25.25 -11.40 -6.59
N ASN A 88 24.16 -12.09 -6.98
CA ASN A 88 24.16 -13.06 -8.06
C ASN A 88 23.08 -12.71 -9.07
N ARG A 89 23.45 -12.51 -10.32
CA ARG A 89 22.48 -12.29 -11.39
C ARG A 89 21.67 -13.57 -11.65
N PRO A 90 20.33 -13.49 -11.73
CA PRO A 90 19.51 -14.66 -11.96
C PRO A 90 19.50 -15.06 -13.45
N ASP A 91 19.39 -16.35 -13.76
CA ASP A 91 19.09 -16.81 -15.13
C ASP A 91 17.59 -16.65 -15.38
N LEU A 92 17.22 -15.63 -16.16
CA LEU A 92 15.82 -15.31 -16.47
C LEU A 92 15.05 -16.50 -17.08
N ARG A 93 15.71 -17.47 -17.71
CA ARG A 93 15.07 -18.69 -18.26
C ARG A 93 14.61 -19.68 -17.19
N ASP A 94 15.10 -19.53 -15.97
CA ASP A 94 14.72 -20.33 -14.80
C ASP A 94 14.24 -19.47 -13.64
N CYS A 95 13.53 -18.39 -13.94
CA CYS A 95 12.94 -17.51 -12.95
C CYS A 95 11.41 -17.47 -13.02
N TYR A 96 10.84 -17.03 -11.91
CA TYR A 96 9.44 -16.62 -11.81
C TYR A 96 9.38 -15.11 -11.67
N PHE A 97 8.50 -14.52 -12.47
CA PHE A 97 7.98 -13.20 -12.17
C PHE A 97 7.02 -13.33 -11.00
N VAL A 98 7.14 -12.44 -10.03
CA VAL A 98 6.21 -12.31 -8.90
C VAL A 98 5.84 -10.84 -8.79
N GLY A 99 4.64 -10.50 -9.25
CA GLY A 99 4.10 -9.15 -9.18
C GLY A 99 3.10 -9.03 -8.05
N THR A 100 3.14 -7.92 -7.33
CA THR A 100 2.06 -7.55 -6.40
C THR A 100 1.26 -6.39 -7.02
N THR A 101 -0.07 -6.43 -6.90
CA THR A 101 -0.92 -5.31 -7.32
C THR A 101 -0.81 -4.12 -6.39
N PHE A 102 -0.16 -4.29 -5.23
CA PHE A 102 -0.17 -3.32 -4.14
C PHE A 102 1.11 -2.49 -4.08
N THR A 103 2.30 -3.08 -4.25
CA THR A 103 3.57 -2.36 -4.03
C THR A 103 4.14 -1.70 -5.29
N ALA A 104 3.52 -1.85 -6.46
CA ALA A 104 4.07 -1.49 -7.79
C ALA A 104 5.41 -2.18 -8.16
N ASP A 105 6.11 -2.75 -7.17
CA ASP A 105 7.36 -3.47 -7.32
C ASP A 105 7.12 -4.93 -7.70
N ASN A 106 7.55 -5.26 -8.90
CA ASN A 106 7.63 -6.63 -9.37
C ASN A 106 8.98 -7.25 -8.98
N LEU A 107 9.01 -8.56 -8.81
CA LEU A 107 10.20 -9.33 -8.53
C LEU A 107 10.44 -10.36 -9.62
N VAL A 108 11.71 -10.66 -9.85
CA VAL A 108 12.11 -11.89 -10.51
C VAL A 108 12.88 -12.74 -9.51
N ILE A 109 12.39 -13.94 -9.26
CA ILE A 109 12.94 -14.88 -8.28
C ILE A 109 13.40 -16.13 -9.02
N PRO A 110 14.67 -16.55 -8.92
CA PRO A 110 15.13 -17.85 -9.39
C PRO A 110 14.25 -18.96 -8.84
N ARG A 111 13.81 -19.88 -9.71
CA ARG A 111 12.92 -20.97 -9.33
C ARG A 111 13.46 -21.78 -8.15
N ALA A 112 14.76 -22.07 -8.12
CA ALA A 112 15.40 -22.77 -7.02
C ALA A 112 15.26 -22.02 -5.69
N ALA A 113 15.51 -20.70 -5.69
CA ALA A 113 15.33 -19.86 -4.50
C ALA A 113 13.86 -19.80 -4.06
N PHE A 114 12.93 -19.79 -5.01
CA PHE A 114 11.50 -19.78 -4.70
C PHE A 114 11.04 -21.10 -4.06
N ILE A 115 11.52 -22.23 -4.58
CA ILE A 115 11.28 -23.56 -3.99
C ILE A 115 11.86 -23.62 -2.57
N ASP A 116 13.10 -23.15 -2.38
CA ASP A 116 13.74 -23.16 -1.07
C ASP A 116 13.01 -22.28 -0.05
N LEU A 117 12.50 -21.12 -0.48
CA LEU A 117 11.64 -20.27 0.36
C LEU A 117 10.41 -21.05 0.83
N ILE A 118 9.68 -21.71 -0.09
CA ILE A 118 8.49 -22.49 0.26
C ILE A 118 8.81 -23.65 1.19
N LYS A 119 9.95 -24.34 1.00
CA LYS A 119 10.42 -25.41 1.89
C LYS A 119 10.73 -24.90 3.28
N GLN A 120 11.46 -23.79 3.40
CA GLN A 120 11.78 -23.17 4.69
C GLN A 120 10.50 -22.76 5.42
N MET A 121 9.53 -22.21 4.69
CA MET A 121 8.24 -21.84 5.28
C MET A 121 7.41 -23.05 5.73
N SER A 122 7.40 -24.13 4.94
CA SER A 122 6.72 -25.38 5.31
C SER A 122 7.34 -26.03 6.55
N ALA A 123 8.67 -26.00 6.66
CA ALA A 123 9.39 -26.51 7.83
C ALA A 123 9.10 -25.67 9.07
N LEU A 124 9.03 -24.34 8.92
CA LEU A 124 8.67 -23.44 10.01
C LEU A 124 7.24 -23.70 10.50
N ASP A 125 6.26 -23.83 9.60
CA ASP A 125 4.87 -24.15 9.97
C ASP A 125 4.78 -25.49 10.70
N ALA A 126 5.49 -26.52 10.21
CA ALA A 126 5.55 -27.82 10.88
C ALA A 126 6.13 -27.73 12.31
N SER A 127 7.21 -26.97 12.52
CA SER A 127 7.79 -26.76 13.85
C SER A 127 6.88 -25.94 14.78
N VAL A 128 6.10 -24.99 14.24
CA VAL A 128 5.07 -24.27 15.02
C VAL A 128 3.92 -25.20 15.41
N GLN A 129 3.40 -26.02 14.49
CA GLN A 129 2.34 -26.99 14.77
C GLN A 129 2.78 -28.08 15.76
N ALA A 130 4.05 -28.49 15.70
CA ALA A 130 4.65 -29.43 16.64
C ALA A 130 4.94 -28.81 18.02
N GLY A 131 4.79 -27.49 18.17
CA GLY A 131 5.09 -26.77 19.42
C GLY A 131 6.59 -26.65 19.73
N GLU A 132 7.46 -26.90 18.75
CA GLU A 132 8.92 -26.80 18.90
C GLU A 132 9.38 -25.34 18.95
N ILE A 133 8.63 -24.47 18.27
CA ILE A 133 8.89 -23.05 18.13
C ILE A 133 7.60 -22.30 18.48
N GLU A 134 7.71 -21.31 19.37
CA GLU A 134 6.63 -20.36 19.57
C GLU A 134 6.83 -19.18 18.61
N ALA A 135 6.08 -19.18 17.51
CA ALA A 135 6.04 -18.01 16.63
C ALA A 135 5.14 -16.95 17.26
N ARG A 136 5.74 -15.91 17.84
CA ARG A 136 5.00 -14.74 18.30
C ARG A 136 4.98 -13.70 17.20
N ILE A 137 3.77 -13.32 16.79
CA ILE A 137 3.56 -12.07 16.09
C ILE A 137 3.79 -10.99 17.15
N ASP A 138 4.80 -10.15 16.94
CA ASP A 138 5.01 -9.00 17.78
C ASP A 138 3.79 -8.06 17.64
N GLU A 139 2.88 -8.07 18.62
CA GLU A 139 1.67 -7.24 18.61
C GLU A 139 1.97 -5.75 18.80
N SER A 140 3.21 -5.39 19.19
CA SER A 140 3.66 -3.99 19.22
C SER A 140 4.02 -3.45 17.83
N MET A 141 4.15 -4.35 16.85
CA MET A 141 4.17 -3.99 15.44
C MET A 141 2.74 -3.90 14.91
N PRO A 142 2.47 -3.01 13.93
CA PRO A 142 1.17 -2.97 13.29
C PRO A 142 0.85 -4.33 12.68
N VAL A 143 -0.09 -5.05 13.33
CA VAL A 143 -0.74 -6.25 12.79
C VAL A 143 -1.09 -5.93 11.34
N PRO A 144 -0.67 -6.74 10.34
CA PRO A 144 -1.20 -6.60 8.99
C PRO A 144 -2.70 -6.61 9.16
N LEU A 145 -3.34 -5.50 8.78
CA LEU A 145 -4.78 -5.45 8.73
C LEU A 145 -5.27 -6.72 8.04
N PRO A 146 -6.44 -7.28 8.44
CA PRO A 146 -7.08 -8.28 7.60
C PRO A 146 -7.05 -7.71 6.19
N LEU A 147 -6.37 -8.43 5.29
CA LEU A 147 -6.29 -8.07 3.87
C LEU A 147 -7.67 -7.56 3.49
N ALA A 148 -7.74 -6.35 2.89
CA ALA A 148 -8.97 -5.87 2.27
C ALA A 148 -9.61 -7.08 1.59
N PRO A 149 -10.87 -7.40 1.93
CA PRO A 149 -11.41 -8.74 1.79
C PRO A 149 -10.95 -9.32 0.47
N SER A 150 -10.16 -10.40 0.55
CA SER A 150 -9.87 -11.31 -0.56
C SER A 150 -11.21 -11.91 -0.98
N LYS A 151 -12.03 -11.09 -1.62
CA LYS A 151 -13.31 -11.43 -2.18
C LYS A 151 -13.13 -11.20 -3.66
N ASP A 152 -12.44 -12.16 -4.27
CA ASP A 152 -12.61 -12.55 -5.66
C ASP A 152 -12.93 -11.34 -6.52
N ALA A 153 -11.90 -10.56 -6.91
CA ALA A 153 -12.06 -9.32 -7.69
C ALA A 153 -12.84 -9.52 -9.01
N THR A 154 -13.16 -10.78 -9.33
CA THR A 154 -13.99 -11.22 -10.44
C THR A 154 -15.51 -11.16 -10.19
N LYS A 155 -15.98 -11.18 -8.93
CA LYS A 155 -17.40 -11.23 -8.56
C LYS A 155 -17.94 -9.90 -8.06
N PRO A 156 -19.06 -9.37 -8.60
CA PRO A 156 -19.64 -8.10 -8.15
C PRO A 156 -19.91 -8.10 -6.64
N TRP A 157 -19.74 -6.94 -6.00
CA TRP A 157 -20.08 -6.78 -4.60
C TRP A 157 -21.59 -6.83 -4.40
N ASN A 158 -22.01 -7.46 -3.30
CA ASN A 158 -23.40 -7.44 -2.86
C ASN A 158 -23.70 -6.17 -2.03
N ASP A 159 -24.98 -5.91 -1.80
CA ASP A 159 -25.49 -4.71 -1.15
C ASP A 159 -24.92 -4.52 0.26
N SER A 160 -24.71 -5.63 0.99
CA SER A 160 -24.16 -5.59 2.34
C SER A 160 -22.71 -5.11 2.35
N GLU A 161 -21.93 -5.42 1.31
CA GLU A 161 -20.53 -5.02 1.19
C GLU A 161 -20.42 -3.52 0.89
N TRP A 162 -21.29 -3.03 0.00
CA TRP A 162 -21.41 -1.60 -0.28
C TRP A 162 -21.83 -0.80 0.95
N GLN A 163 -22.81 -1.31 1.72
CA GLN A 163 -23.26 -0.68 2.96
C GLN A 163 -22.19 -0.72 4.05
N GLU A 164 -21.42 -1.80 4.16
CA GLU A 164 -20.30 -1.90 5.09
C GLU A 164 -19.22 -0.86 4.76
N LEU A 165 -18.90 -0.68 3.47
CA LEU A 165 -17.93 0.32 3.04
C LEU A 165 -18.41 1.76 3.30
N GLU A 166 -19.68 2.06 3.04
CA GLU A 166 -20.27 3.38 3.36
C GLU A 166 -20.22 3.65 4.85
N GLU A 167 -20.54 2.66 5.69
CA GLU A 167 -20.48 2.82 7.14
C GLU A 167 -19.05 3.05 7.63
N LYS A 168 -18.05 2.35 7.09
CA LYS A 168 -16.64 2.59 7.38
C LYS A 168 -16.22 4.02 6.99
N ALA A 169 -16.59 4.46 5.79
CA ALA A 169 -16.29 5.82 5.31
C ALA A 169 -16.93 6.88 6.22
N ARG A 170 -18.20 6.68 6.60
CA ARG A 170 -18.93 7.59 7.49
C ARG A 170 -18.35 7.63 8.90
N GLN A 171 -17.99 6.47 9.45
CA GLN A 171 -17.35 6.40 10.77
C GLN A 171 -16.00 7.13 10.77
N LEU A 172 -15.22 6.97 9.70
CA LEU A 172 -13.97 7.68 9.57
C LEU A 172 -14.17 9.19 9.51
N ASP A 173 -15.12 9.67 8.70
CA ASP A 173 -15.45 11.11 8.61
C ASP A 173 -15.87 11.73 9.95
N VAL A 174 -16.54 10.94 10.81
CA VAL A 174 -16.91 11.37 12.17
C VAL A 174 -15.72 11.35 13.12
N ASN A 175 -14.86 10.34 13.01
CA ASN A 175 -13.73 10.10 13.92
C ASN A 175 -12.48 10.88 13.57
N ASP A 176 -12.48 11.57 12.43
CA ASP A 176 -11.41 12.41 11.92
C ASP A 176 -11.70 13.90 12.23
N PRO A 177 -11.47 14.36 13.47
CA PRO A 177 -11.65 15.78 13.77
C PRO A 177 -10.66 16.58 12.92
N LEU A 178 -11.20 17.46 12.09
CA LEU A 178 -10.48 18.45 11.26
C LEU A 178 -9.64 19.45 12.09
N THR A 179 -9.56 19.29 13.41
CA THR A 179 -9.12 20.27 14.40
C THR A 179 -8.21 19.64 15.47
N ASP A 180 -7.02 20.23 15.63
CA ASP A 180 -6.07 20.32 16.76
C ASP A 180 -5.89 19.20 17.81
N GLU A 181 -6.65 18.10 17.81
CA GLU A 181 -6.43 16.91 18.66
C GLU A 181 -5.34 15.97 18.11
N LEU A 182 -4.40 16.51 17.33
CA LEU A 182 -3.22 15.80 16.81
C LEU A 182 -2.14 15.55 17.88
N ALA A 183 -2.44 15.87 19.15
CA ALA A 183 -1.53 15.73 20.27
C ALA A 183 -1.44 14.31 20.83
N ASP A 184 -2.31 13.38 20.39
CA ASP A 184 -2.25 11.96 20.77
C ASP A 184 -1.68 11.11 19.62
N PRO A 185 -0.41 10.67 19.72
CA PRO A 185 0.23 9.82 18.71
C PRO A 185 -0.44 8.46 18.54
N GLU A 186 -0.97 7.86 19.62
CA GLU A 186 -1.60 6.54 19.56
C GLU A 186 -2.92 6.60 18.80
N ARG A 187 -3.74 7.62 19.09
CA ARG A 187 -4.97 7.89 18.35
C ARG A 187 -4.70 8.23 16.89
N SER A 188 -3.64 8.98 16.60
CA SER A 188 -3.24 9.32 15.22
C SER A 188 -2.87 8.08 14.41
N VAL A 189 -2.13 7.13 15.01
CA VAL A 189 -1.79 5.85 14.36
C VAL A 189 -3.03 4.98 14.15
N LEU A 190 -3.95 4.94 15.11
CA LEU A 190 -5.21 4.19 14.97
C LEU A 190 -6.07 4.75 13.84
N ILE A 191 -6.25 6.08 13.77
CA ILE A 191 -7.00 6.72 12.69
C ILE A 191 -6.32 6.48 11.34
N ALA A 192 -5.00 6.65 11.25
CA ALA A 192 -4.25 6.35 10.03
C ALA A 192 -4.44 4.89 9.58
N ARG A 193 -4.49 3.96 10.52
CA ARG A 193 -4.78 2.55 10.22
C ARG A 193 -6.19 2.36 9.66
N GLN A 194 -7.19 3.03 10.23
CA GLN A 194 -8.57 3.00 9.73
C GLN A 194 -8.69 3.63 8.33
N ARG A 195 -7.94 4.71 8.05
CA ARG A 195 -7.87 5.31 6.71
C ARG A 195 -7.24 4.38 5.70
N GLY A 196 -6.09 3.80 6.03
CA GLY A 196 -5.43 2.82 5.16
C GLY A 196 -6.36 1.67 4.80
N GLU A 197 -7.12 1.14 5.77
CA GLU A 197 -8.13 0.11 5.50
C GLU A 197 -9.24 0.62 4.56
N LEU A 198 -9.79 1.81 4.79
CA LEU A 198 -10.80 2.38 3.90
C LEU A 198 -10.27 2.54 2.47
N PHE A 199 -9.05 3.05 2.32
CA PHE A 199 -8.43 3.30 1.02
C PHE A 199 -8.12 2.01 0.29
N ASP A 200 -7.69 0.96 0.98
CA ASP A 200 -7.54 -0.36 0.37
C ASP A 200 -8.89 -0.86 -0.21
N TRP A 201 -10.00 -0.66 0.51
CA TRP A 201 -11.33 -1.04 0.02
C TRP A 201 -11.80 -0.18 -1.16
N LEU A 202 -11.56 1.14 -1.10
CA LEU A 202 -11.89 2.05 -2.19
C LEU A 202 -11.06 1.76 -3.44
N GLU A 203 -9.78 1.41 -3.29
CA GLU A 203 -8.90 0.99 -4.38
C GLU A 203 -9.44 -0.27 -5.06
N VAL A 204 -9.88 -1.28 -4.28
CA VAL A 204 -10.53 -2.48 -4.81
C VAL A 204 -11.81 -2.13 -5.56
N ALA A 205 -12.67 -1.27 -5.00
CA ALA A 205 -13.91 -0.84 -5.66
C ALA A 205 -13.63 -0.11 -7.00
N TRP A 206 -12.62 0.74 -7.03
CA TRP A 206 -12.17 1.45 -8.23
C TRP A 206 -11.57 0.52 -9.29
N LEU A 207 -10.70 -0.42 -8.88
CA LEU A 207 -10.12 -1.43 -9.78
C LEU A 207 -11.19 -2.33 -10.43
N ARG A 208 -12.27 -2.61 -9.72
CA ARG A 208 -13.39 -3.39 -10.24
C ARG A 208 -14.23 -2.59 -11.22
N THR A 209 -14.47 -1.32 -10.91
CA THR A 209 -15.18 -0.38 -11.80
C THR A 209 -14.42 -0.18 -13.11
N SER A 210 -13.11 0.07 -13.04
CA SER A 210 -12.25 0.22 -14.23
C SER A 210 -12.16 -1.05 -15.09
N ARG A 211 -12.38 -2.24 -14.51
CA ARG A 211 -12.49 -3.52 -15.22
C ARG A 211 -13.91 -3.84 -15.71
N GLY A 212 -14.86 -2.93 -15.57
CA GLY A 212 -16.26 -3.08 -15.97
C GLY A 212 -17.01 -4.16 -15.18
N LYS A 213 -16.56 -4.47 -13.95
CA LYS A 213 -17.19 -5.46 -13.07
C LYS A 213 -18.27 -4.85 -12.18
N ASP A 214 -18.12 -3.58 -11.86
CA ASP A 214 -19.08 -2.77 -11.11
C ASP A 214 -19.22 -1.40 -11.80
N ASP A 215 -20.30 -0.69 -11.49
CA ASP A 215 -20.46 0.74 -11.77
C ASP A 215 -20.68 1.41 -10.41
N MET A 216 -19.58 1.75 -9.74
CA MET A 216 -19.59 2.34 -8.40
C MET A 216 -20.52 3.57 -8.32
N PRO A 217 -20.46 4.55 -9.25
CA PRO A 217 -21.37 5.69 -9.22
C PRO A 217 -22.85 5.28 -9.33
N ALA A 218 -23.20 4.38 -10.25
CA ALA A 218 -24.59 3.93 -10.38
C ALA A 218 -25.06 3.18 -9.12
N ARG A 219 -24.22 2.30 -8.59
CA ARG A 219 -24.56 1.48 -7.42
C ARG A 219 -24.72 2.32 -6.16
N CYS A 220 -23.83 3.29 -5.94
CA CYS A 220 -23.93 4.18 -4.80
C CYS A 220 -25.17 5.07 -4.88
N ARG A 221 -25.58 5.53 -6.08
CA ARG A 221 -26.84 6.28 -6.26
C ARG A 221 -28.07 5.41 -5.98
N GLU A 222 -28.09 4.17 -6.44
CA GLU A 222 -29.18 3.22 -6.21
C GLU A 222 -29.38 2.92 -4.72
N LEU A 223 -28.28 2.73 -4.00
CA LEU A 223 -28.28 2.37 -2.57
C LEU A 223 -28.27 3.60 -1.63
N GLY A 224 -28.18 4.81 -2.16
CA GLY A 224 -28.16 6.05 -1.36
C GLY A 224 -26.87 6.26 -0.55
N LEU A 225 -25.73 5.78 -1.05
CA LEU A 225 -24.43 5.79 -0.39
C LEU A 225 -23.68 7.10 -0.70
N SER A 226 -24.09 8.18 -0.03
CA SER A 226 -23.61 9.53 -0.33
C SER A 226 -22.14 9.76 -0.01
N THR A 227 -21.62 9.09 1.02
CA THR A 227 -20.21 9.27 1.43
C THR A 227 -19.31 8.66 0.37
N LEU A 228 -19.64 7.45 -0.12
CA LEU A 228 -18.91 6.82 -1.21
C LEU A 228 -19.00 7.58 -2.53
N LEU A 229 -20.14 8.22 -2.84
CA LEU A 229 -20.22 9.13 -4.00
C LEU A 229 -19.27 10.32 -3.88
N ALA A 230 -19.09 10.85 -2.67
CA ALA A 230 -18.13 11.95 -2.45
C ALA A 230 -16.68 11.47 -2.62
N TYR A 231 -16.35 10.27 -2.12
CA TYR A 231 -15.03 9.67 -2.34
C TYR A 231 -14.77 9.37 -3.82
N ASP A 232 -15.75 8.82 -4.56
CA ASP A 232 -15.66 8.55 -5.99
C ASP A 232 -15.37 9.83 -6.80
N ALA A 233 -16.15 10.89 -6.59
CA ALA A 233 -15.93 12.18 -7.25
C ALA A 233 -14.57 12.81 -6.89
N ALA A 234 -14.13 12.65 -5.64
CA ALA A 234 -12.82 13.12 -5.19
C ALA A 234 -11.67 12.32 -5.83
N THR A 235 -11.84 11.00 -6.01
CA THR A 235 -10.90 10.14 -6.72
C THR A 235 -10.76 10.57 -8.17
N ASP A 236 -11.86 10.86 -8.88
CA ASP A 236 -11.82 11.36 -10.25
C ASP A 236 -11.07 12.70 -10.36
N ALA A 237 -11.34 13.63 -9.44
CA ALA A 237 -10.64 14.92 -9.39
C ALA A 237 -9.14 14.74 -9.08
N MET A 238 -8.82 13.82 -8.18
CA MET A 238 -7.44 13.47 -7.84
C MET A 238 -6.70 12.84 -9.02
N LEU A 239 -7.34 11.93 -9.76
CA LEU A 239 -6.77 11.32 -10.97
C LEU A 239 -6.50 12.38 -12.04
N ALA A 240 -7.42 13.34 -12.22
CA ALA A 240 -7.21 14.47 -13.12
C ALA A 240 -6.02 15.33 -12.70
N TYR A 241 -5.86 15.60 -11.40
CA TYR A 241 -4.71 16.31 -10.85
C TYR A 241 -3.39 15.56 -11.04
N LEU A 242 -3.36 14.26 -10.75
CA LEU A 242 -2.14 13.45 -10.86
C LEU A 242 -1.61 13.38 -12.30
N HIS A 243 -2.51 13.40 -13.29
CA HIS A 243 -2.17 13.42 -14.71
C HIS A 243 -2.03 14.82 -15.30
N ASP A 244 -2.18 15.87 -14.48
CA ASP A 244 -2.06 17.25 -14.95
C ASP A 244 -0.62 17.54 -15.40
N PRO A 245 -0.40 18.05 -16.64
CA PRO A 245 0.93 18.35 -17.13
C PRO A 245 1.72 19.33 -16.26
N GLU A 246 1.04 20.29 -15.62
CA GLU A 246 1.65 21.25 -14.73
C GLU A 246 2.10 20.59 -13.43
N ARG A 247 1.30 19.67 -12.87
CA ARG A 247 1.70 18.84 -11.73
C ARG A 247 2.94 18.02 -12.05
N ILE A 248 2.94 17.30 -13.20
CA ILE A 248 4.08 16.49 -13.64
C ILE A 248 5.35 17.37 -13.76
N SER A 249 5.23 18.56 -14.34
CA SER A 249 6.36 19.48 -14.52
C SER A 249 6.89 20.07 -13.21
N ILE A 250 6.03 20.37 -12.23
CA ILE A 250 6.41 21.04 -10.99
C ILE A 250 6.92 20.05 -9.95
N VAL A 251 6.20 18.94 -9.76
CA VAL A 251 6.47 17.97 -8.70
C VAL A 251 7.61 17.04 -9.10
N GLY A 252 7.66 16.63 -10.37
CA GLY A 252 8.71 15.76 -10.91
C GLY A 252 8.71 14.33 -10.36
N THR A 253 7.77 13.97 -9.47
CA THR A 253 7.57 12.58 -9.05
C THR A 253 6.67 11.85 -10.05
N PRO A 254 6.90 10.55 -10.31
CA PRO A 254 6.02 9.76 -11.15
C PRO A 254 4.57 9.77 -10.67
N VAL A 255 3.63 9.60 -11.61
CA VAL A 255 2.22 9.37 -11.28
C VAL A 255 2.12 8.05 -10.51
N PRO A 256 1.51 8.02 -9.31
CA PRO A 256 1.37 6.79 -8.56
C PRO A 256 0.48 5.79 -9.30
N ALA A 257 0.72 4.50 -9.10
CA ALA A 257 -0.08 3.44 -9.74
C ALA A 257 -1.56 3.50 -9.33
N THR A 258 -1.85 4.01 -8.13
CA THR A 258 -3.20 4.16 -7.58
C THR A 258 -3.35 5.55 -6.95
N PRO A 259 -4.56 6.14 -6.98
CA PRO A 259 -4.76 7.49 -6.46
C PRO A 259 -4.45 7.58 -4.95
N TYR A 260 -4.67 6.52 -4.19
CA TYR A 260 -4.47 6.51 -2.72
C TYR A 260 -3.02 6.40 -2.26
N ARG A 261 -2.07 6.28 -3.19
CA ARG A 261 -0.63 6.13 -2.88
C ARG A 261 0.22 7.33 -3.29
N GLY A 262 -0.41 8.48 -3.58
CA GLY A 262 0.27 9.74 -3.86
C GLY A 262 0.77 10.47 -2.62
N GLU A 263 1.24 11.69 -2.81
CA GLU A 263 1.72 12.57 -1.73
C GLU A 263 0.64 13.52 -1.20
N VAL A 264 -0.52 13.51 -1.86
CA VAL A 264 -1.68 14.35 -1.60
C VAL A 264 -2.85 13.41 -1.27
N SER A 265 -3.54 13.65 -0.16
CA SER A 265 -4.71 12.86 0.24
C SER A 265 -5.91 13.15 -0.66
N VAL A 266 -6.75 12.15 -0.88
CA VAL A 266 -8.05 12.30 -1.57
C VAL A 266 -8.94 13.35 -0.90
N ASP A 267 -8.76 13.57 0.41
CA ASP A 267 -9.52 14.56 1.17
C ASP A 267 -9.26 16.01 0.74
N VAL A 268 -8.14 16.30 0.08
CA VAL A 268 -7.88 17.62 -0.54
C VAL A 268 -8.92 17.96 -1.60
N PHE A 269 -9.47 16.94 -2.27
CA PHE A 269 -10.46 17.08 -3.34
C PHE A 269 -11.89 16.87 -2.85
N ARG A 270 -12.06 16.04 -1.80
CA ARG A 270 -13.37 15.71 -1.24
C ARG A 270 -13.95 16.83 -0.37
N LEU A 271 -13.09 17.43 0.45
CA LEU A 271 -13.49 18.51 1.36
C LEU A 271 -13.55 19.85 0.60
N PRO A 272 -14.20 20.88 1.16
CA PRO A 272 -14.30 22.19 0.51
C PRO A 272 -12.93 22.66 -0.01
N VAL A 273 -12.89 22.96 -1.31
CA VAL A 273 -11.65 23.25 -2.03
C VAL A 273 -10.88 24.38 -1.32
N PRO A 274 -9.60 24.15 -1.00
CA PRO A 274 -8.72 25.18 -0.45
C PRO A 274 -8.76 26.49 -1.24
N ALA A 275 -8.73 27.62 -0.53
CA ALA A 275 -8.46 28.89 -1.18
C ALA A 275 -7.10 28.83 -1.90
N HIS A 276 -7.06 29.23 -3.16
CA HIS A 276 -5.85 29.36 -3.95
C HIS A 276 -5.74 30.79 -4.49
N PRO A 277 -4.53 31.27 -4.82
CA PRO A 277 -4.37 32.58 -5.43
C PRO A 277 -5.15 32.70 -6.75
N PRO A 278 -5.82 33.84 -7.02
CA PRO A 278 -6.68 34.01 -8.21
C PRO A 278 -5.90 33.95 -9.52
N GLU A 279 -4.59 34.18 -9.50
CA GLU A 279 -3.72 34.12 -10.65
C GLU A 279 -3.28 32.68 -11.03
N MET A 280 -3.67 31.67 -10.25
CA MET A 280 -3.32 30.27 -10.48
C MET A 280 -4.57 29.39 -10.56
N THR A 281 -4.47 28.29 -11.31
CA THR A 281 -5.45 27.21 -11.21
C THR A 281 -5.25 26.47 -9.88
N PHE A 282 -6.28 25.77 -9.43
CA PHE A 282 -6.18 24.91 -8.26
C PHE A 282 -5.08 23.84 -8.41
N HIS A 283 -4.95 23.21 -9.59
CA HIS A 283 -3.91 22.20 -9.85
C HIS A 283 -2.50 22.80 -9.79
N ALA A 284 -2.28 23.97 -10.42
CA ALA A 284 -1.01 24.67 -10.36
C ALA A 284 -0.60 25.00 -8.92
N TRP A 285 -1.58 25.48 -8.15
CA TRP A 285 -1.38 25.82 -6.75
C TRP A 285 -1.05 24.58 -5.91
N LEU A 286 -1.85 23.53 -6.03
CA LEU A 286 -1.67 22.29 -5.29
C LEU A 286 -0.35 21.60 -5.64
N ALA A 287 0.07 21.61 -6.91
CA ALA A 287 1.36 21.07 -7.35
C ALA A 287 2.56 21.77 -6.69
N ARG A 288 2.49 23.09 -6.53
CA ARG A 288 3.53 23.85 -5.82
C ARG A 288 3.54 23.52 -4.33
N CYS A 289 2.37 23.32 -3.74
CA CYS A 289 2.21 22.89 -2.34
C CYS A 289 2.76 21.48 -2.12
N GLU A 290 2.41 20.53 -3.00
CA GLU A 290 2.90 19.16 -2.99
C GLU A 290 4.44 19.13 -3.12
N ALA A 291 5.02 19.87 -4.07
CA ALA A 291 6.46 19.93 -4.25
C ALA A 291 7.21 20.47 -3.01
N VAL A 292 6.63 21.46 -2.34
CA VAL A 292 7.18 22.01 -1.09
C VAL A 292 7.03 21.00 0.04
N PHE A 293 5.88 20.35 0.17
CA PHE A 293 5.63 19.30 1.15
C PHE A 293 6.64 18.15 0.99
N ILE A 294 6.83 17.60 -0.21
CA ILE A 294 7.79 16.52 -0.48
C ILE A 294 9.21 16.91 -0.08
N ARG A 295 9.61 18.16 -0.37
CA ARG A 295 10.96 18.67 -0.06
C ARG A 295 11.17 18.89 1.44
N GLU A 296 10.15 19.39 2.14
CA GLU A 296 10.27 19.91 3.51
C GLU A 296 9.76 18.95 4.59
N ARG A 297 9.03 17.88 4.23
CA ARG A 297 8.57 16.84 5.18
C ARG A 297 9.70 16.02 5.83
N GLY A 298 10.96 16.30 5.50
CA GLY A 298 12.14 15.65 6.06
C GLY A 298 12.36 16.01 7.54
N GLY A 299 11.66 15.33 8.44
CA GLY A 299 11.85 15.40 9.88
C GLY A 299 11.35 14.12 10.59
N PRO A 300 11.84 13.83 11.81
CA PRO A 300 11.50 12.62 12.57
C PRO A 300 10.07 12.63 13.17
N GLU A 301 9.23 13.59 12.80
CA GLU A 301 7.88 13.72 13.35
C GLU A 301 6.94 12.69 12.72
N LYS A 302 6.75 11.60 13.44
CA LYS A 302 5.75 10.57 13.12
C LYS A 302 4.37 11.10 13.53
N GLY A 303 3.50 11.41 12.58
CA GLY A 303 2.11 11.77 12.89
C GLY A 303 1.50 12.79 11.94
N ALA A 304 0.69 13.67 12.49
CA ALA A 304 0.09 14.78 11.75
C ALA A 304 0.65 16.10 12.25
N GLY A 305 0.67 17.10 11.38
CA GLY A 305 1.26 18.38 11.72
C GLY A 305 0.99 19.44 10.67
N ASP A 306 1.61 20.60 10.90
CA ASP A 306 1.51 21.76 10.03
C ASP A 306 2.91 22.18 9.58
N LEU A 307 3.02 22.51 8.30
CA LEU A 307 4.18 23.15 7.71
C LEU A 307 3.78 24.57 7.28
N PHE A 308 4.38 25.56 7.94
CA PHE A 308 4.20 26.97 7.59
C PHE A 308 5.31 27.42 6.66
N THR A 309 4.95 27.84 5.45
CA THR A 309 5.93 28.14 4.40
C THR A 309 5.45 29.28 3.50
N ARG A 310 6.27 29.66 2.52
CA ARG A 310 5.92 30.67 1.52
C ARG A 310 6.02 30.08 0.12
N ILE A 311 4.91 30.14 -0.62
CA ILE A 311 4.79 29.60 -1.98
C ILE A 311 4.39 30.73 -2.91
N VAL A 312 5.30 31.09 -3.83
CA VAL A 312 5.10 32.18 -4.82
C VAL A 312 4.61 33.48 -4.16
N GLY A 313 5.28 33.88 -3.06
CA GLY A 313 4.97 35.10 -2.33
C GLY A 313 3.85 34.99 -1.29
N HIS A 314 3.01 33.96 -1.36
CA HIS A 314 1.90 33.74 -0.42
C HIS A 314 2.34 32.94 0.79
N ARG A 315 1.84 33.30 1.98
CA ARG A 315 2.02 32.49 3.19
C ARG A 315 1.00 31.36 3.19
N VAL A 316 1.47 30.16 3.50
CA VAL A 316 0.67 28.94 3.39
C VAL A 316 0.89 28.09 4.63
N ARG A 317 -0.19 27.49 5.13
CA ARG A 317 -0.17 26.38 6.07
C ARG A 317 -0.52 25.10 5.30
N LEU A 318 0.42 24.18 5.26
CA LEU A 318 0.25 22.85 4.69
C LEU A 318 -0.01 21.88 5.84
N ARG A 319 -1.20 21.29 5.90
CA ARG A 319 -1.54 20.31 6.95
C ARG A 319 -1.33 18.92 6.39
N TYR A 320 -0.56 18.12 7.10
CA TYR A 320 -0.22 16.76 6.71
C TYR A 320 -0.59 15.78 7.82
N ARG A 321 -0.79 14.52 7.46
CA ARG A 321 -1.13 13.45 8.39
C ARG A 321 -0.73 12.10 7.85
N LEU A 322 -0.71 11.12 8.75
CA LEU A 322 -0.61 9.71 8.37
C LEU A 322 -1.93 9.26 7.73
N GLU A 323 -1.84 8.79 6.49
CA GLU A 323 -2.93 8.09 5.77
C GLU A 323 -2.76 6.57 5.87
N SER A 324 -1.54 6.10 6.12
CA SER A 324 -1.19 4.77 6.62
C SER A 324 -0.11 4.90 7.71
N PRO A 325 0.21 3.85 8.49
CA PRO A 325 1.22 3.92 9.56
C PRO A 325 2.61 4.45 9.14
N ASP A 326 2.92 4.40 7.86
CA ASP A 326 4.20 4.73 7.24
C ASP A 326 4.09 5.80 6.13
N HIS A 327 2.90 6.32 5.83
CA HIS A 327 2.69 7.24 4.72
C HIS A 327 2.09 8.57 5.19
N LEU A 328 2.91 9.63 5.14
CA LEU A 328 2.50 11.01 5.35
C LEU A 328 2.02 11.64 4.05
N MET A 329 0.80 12.17 4.06
CA MET A 329 0.22 12.85 2.91
C MET A 329 -0.26 14.26 3.28
N LEU A 330 -0.16 15.16 2.32
CA LEU A 330 -0.74 16.49 2.37
C LEU A 330 -2.26 16.36 2.26
N TRP A 331 -3.00 16.70 3.32
CA TRP A 331 -4.47 16.57 3.33
C TRP A 331 -5.20 17.91 3.32
N ARG A 332 -4.49 19.03 3.56
CA ARG A 332 -5.09 20.36 3.48
C ARG A 332 -4.07 21.45 3.19
N VAL A 333 -4.51 22.48 2.47
CA VAL A 333 -3.74 23.68 2.14
C VAL A 333 -4.55 24.90 2.56
N GLU A 334 -3.92 25.87 3.22
CA GLU A 334 -4.59 27.09 3.69
C GLU A 334 -3.71 28.32 3.43
N LEU A 335 -4.29 29.38 2.87
CA LEU A 335 -3.64 30.69 2.81
C LEU A 335 -3.70 31.35 4.19
N VAL A 336 -2.59 31.96 4.63
CA VAL A 336 -2.43 32.55 5.98
C VAL A 336 -2.29 34.06 5.93
#